data_AF-A0A959RKJ6-F1
#
_entry.id   AF-A0A959RKJ6-F1
#
_cell.length_a   1.000
_cell.length_b   1.000
_cell.length_c   1.000
_cell.angle_alpha   90.00
_cell.angle_beta   90.00
_cell.angle_gamma   90.00
#
_symmetry.space_group_name_H-M   'P 1'
#
loop_
_entity.id
_entity.type
_entity.pdbx_description
1 polymer ?
#
loop_
_entity_poly.entity_id
_entity_poly.type
_entity_poly.pdbx_seq_one_letter_code
_entity_poly.pdbx_strand_id
1 'polypeptide(L)'
;VRNDFTWKGNKYYPTNPYDNAGYNFSNDDDIQNWDFRYDGMLEPFSYNGVNYTDVETVEQEDESFNVPITIPTSYAARSRSVEKYSKNIGLIYRQYELWEYQPNTGNPAGPYKTGFGITMWMIDHN
;
A
#
# COMPACT_ATOMS: atom_id res chain seq x y z
N VAL A 1 15.39 -10.86 -12.44
CA VAL A 1 13.96 -10.95 -12.09
C VAL A 1 13.32 -12.03 -12.94
N ARG A 2 12.48 -12.90 -12.37
CA ARG A 2 11.65 -13.81 -13.17
C ARG A 2 10.29 -13.14 -13.33
N ASN A 3 9.98 -12.69 -14.54
CA ASN A 3 8.67 -12.13 -14.84
C ASN A 3 7.59 -13.18 -14.47
N ASP A 4 6.50 -12.72 -13.86
CA ASP A 4 5.35 -13.52 -13.39
C ASP A 4 5.57 -14.39 -12.13
N PHE A 5 6.67 -14.22 -11.41
CA PHE A 5 6.80 -14.83 -10.08
C PHE A 5 5.97 -14.05 -9.05
N THR A 6 5.02 -14.73 -8.42
CA THR A 6 4.26 -14.19 -7.28
C THR A 6 4.48 -15.01 -6.02
N TRP A 7 4.37 -14.36 -4.86
CA TRP A 7 4.37 -15.04 -3.56
C TRP A 7 3.47 -14.35 -2.54
N LYS A 8 3.05 -15.11 -1.53
CA LYS A 8 2.27 -14.59 -0.40
C LYS A 8 3.21 -13.90 0.60
N GLY A 9 3.50 -12.62 0.39
CA GLY A 9 4.43 -11.85 1.24
C GLY A 9 3.97 -11.69 2.69
N ASN A 10 2.65 -11.59 2.89
CA ASN A 10 2.02 -11.42 4.19
C ASN A 10 1.50 -12.73 4.81
N LYS A 11 1.97 -13.91 4.35
CA LYS A 11 1.42 -15.23 4.74
C LYS A 11 1.26 -15.46 6.25
N TYR A 12 2.08 -14.80 7.07
CA TYR A 12 2.08 -14.95 8.54
C TYR A 12 1.28 -13.89 9.29
N TYR A 13 0.65 -12.95 8.59
CA TYR A 13 -0.27 -12.01 9.21
C TYR A 13 -1.56 -12.73 9.63
N PRO A 14 -2.18 -12.34 10.75
CA PRO A 14 -3.55 -12.75 11.04
C PRO A 14 -4.51 -12.13 10.02
N THR A 15 -5.76 -12.62 9.98
CA THR A 15 -6.85 -12.10 9.13
C THR A 15 -7.01 -10.58 9.33
N ASN A 16 -7.11 -10.09 10.57
CA ASN A 16 -7.30 -8.65 10.83
C ASN A 16 -6.10 -8.07 11.57
N PRO A 17 -4.98 -7.79 10.89
CA PRO A 17 -3.71 -7.44 11.54
C PRO A 17 -3.72 -6.08 12.24
N TYR A 18 -4.61 -5.15 11.85
CA TYR A 18 -4.63 -3.80 12.41
C TYR A 18 -5.70 -3.59 13.49
N ASP A 19 -6.59 -4.56 13.73
CA ASP A 19 -7.63 -4.49 14.78
C ASP A 19 -7.02 -4.28 16.17
N ASN A 20 -5.98 -5.06 16.51
CA ASN A 20 -5.25 -4.93 17.79
C ASN A 20 -4.53 -3.57 17.94
N ALA A 21 -4.31 -2.84 16.86
CA ALA A 21 -3.75 -1.49 16.88
C ALA A 21 -4.83 -0.39 16.98
N GLY A 22 -6.11 -0.78 17.11
CA GLY A 22 -7.25 0.12 17.27
C GLY A 22 -7.82 0.66 15.96
N TYR A 23 -7.43 0.07 14.83
CA TYR A 23 -8.00 0.44 13.54
C TYR A 23 -9.26 -0.35 13.26
N ASN A 24 -10.27 0.32 12.71
CA ASN A 24 -11.55 -0.27 12.35
C ASN A 24 -11.81 0.01 10.86
N PHE A 25 -11.26 -0.84 10.01
CA PHE A 25 -11.49 -0.95 8.57
C PHE A 25 -11.36 -2.43 8.20
N SER A 26 -11.81 -2.81 7.00
CA SER A 26 -11.88 -4.21 6.55
C SER A 26 -10.99 -4.52 5.34
N ASN A 27 -10.41 -3.50 4.70
CA ASN A 27 -9.52 -3.71 3.56
C ASN A 27 -8.13 -4.28 3.95
N ASP A 28 -7.92 -4.63 5.23
CA ASP A 28 -6.83 -5.51 5.68
C ASP A 28 -7.23 -6.96 6.00
N ASP A 29 -8.52 -7.30 6.06
CA ASP A 29 -9.04 -8.57 6.60
C ASP A 29 -8.44 -9.83 5.93
N ASP A 30 -7.85 -9.71 4.74
CA ASP A 30 -7.26 -10.83 4.02
C ASP A 30 -5.87 -10.53 3.44
N ILE A 31 -5.10 -9.63 4.05
CA ILE A 31 -3.79 -9.25 3.46
C ILE A 31 -2.81 -10.42 3.34
N GLN A 32 -2.98 -11.50 4.10
CA GLN A 32 -2.22 -12.74 3.95
C GLN A 32 -2.36 -13.39 2.56
N ASN A 33 -3.43 -13.04 1.83
CA ASN A 33 -3.72 -13.51 0.49
C ASN A 33 -3.12 -12.63 -0.61
N TRP A 34 -2.50 -11.49 -0.29
CA TRP A 34 -1.90 -10.63 -1.30
C TRP A 34 -0.78 -11.33 -2.07
N ASP A 35 -0.79 -11.14 -3.40
CA ASP A 35 0.19 -11.69 -4.32
C ASP A 35 1.25 -10.65 -4.65
N PHE A 36 2.37 -10.74 -3.93
CA PHE A 36 3.51 -9.87 -4.14
C PHE A 36 4.18 -10.27 -5.44
N ARG A 37 4.64 -9.29 -6.21
CA ARG A 37 5.34 -9.51 -7.48
C ARG A 37 6.44 -8.48 -7.68
N TYR A 38 7.43 -8.84 -8.46
CA TYR A 38 8.36 -7.87 -9.05
C TYR A 38 7.71 -7.24 -10.29
N ASP A 39 7.92 -5.94 -10.52
CA ASP A 39 7.42 -5.27 -11.75
C ASP A 39 8.23 -5.61 -13.01
N GLY A 40 9.36 -6.32 -12.86
CA GLY A 40 10.05 -7.06 -13.91
C GLY A 40 11.36 -6.43 -14.37
N MET A 41 11.42 -5.10 -14.52
CA MET A 41 12.60 -4.40 -15.02
C MET A 41 13.22 -3.47 -13.98
N LEU A 42 14.55 -3.48 -13.94
CA LEU A 42 15.31 -2.49 -13.17
C LEU A 42 15.20 -1.14 -13.87
N GLU A 43 14.46 -0.24 -13.26
CA GLU A 43 14.21 1.10 -13.79
C GLU A 43 14.88 2.16 -12.89
N PRO A 44 15.25 3.33 -13.41
CA PRO A 44 15.63 4.44 -12.54
C PRO A 44 14.42 4.93 -11.75
N PHE A 45 14.65 5.42 -10.54
CA PHE A 45 13.62 6.02 -9.71
C PHE A 45 14.13 7.32 -9.10
N SER A 46 13.29 8.34 -9.11
CA SER A 46 13.60 9.63 -8.50
C SER A 46 12.53 9.99 -7.50
N TYR A 47 12.94 10.38 -6.30
CA TYR A 47 12.02 10.86 -5.27
C TYR A 47 12.66 11.97 -4.45
N ASN A 48 11.92 13.06 -4.24
CA ASN A 48 12.34 14.20 -3.44
C ASN A 48 13.75 14.73 -3.78
N GLY A 49 14.10 14.75 -5.08
CA GLY A 49 15.39 15.24 -5.58
C GLY A 49 16.55 14.24 -5.53
N VAL A 50 16.36 13.04 -4.98
CA VAL A 50 17.35 11.96 -5.00
C VAL A 50 17.06 11.03 -6.18
N ASN A 51 18.11 10.63 -6.89
CA ASN A 51 18.02 9.74 -8.05
C ASN A 51 18.70 8.41 -7.74
N TYR A 52 18.00 7.33 -8.04
CA TYR A 52 18.46 5.96 -7.86
C TYR A 52 18.48 5.26 -9.21
N THR A 53 19.53 4.48 -9.46
CA THR A 53 19.64 3.61 -10.63
C THR A 53 19.39 2.17 -10.21
N ASP A 54 19.11 1.31 -11.20
CA ASP A 54 18.92 -0.13 -11.00
C ASP A 54 17.92 -0.44 -9.87
N VAL A 55 16.70 0.10 -9.96
CA VAL A 55 15.67 -0.06 -8.93
C VAL A 55 14.71 -1.17 -9.28
N GLU A 56 14.61 -2.12 -8.37
CA GLU A 56 13.63 -3.20 -8.37
C GLU A 56 12.38 -2.74 -7.61
N THR A 57 11.19 -2.85 -8.20
CA THR A 57 9.93 -2.61 -7.48
C THR A 57 9.30 -3.93 -7.04
N VAL A 58 8.91 -4.00 -5.78
CA VAL A 58 8.02 -5.05 -5.24
C VAL A 58 6.63 -4.44 -5.08
N GLU A 59 5.72 -4.89 -5.93
CA GLU A 59 4.31 -4.53 -5.94
C GLU A 59 3.55 -5.55 -5.09
N GLN A 60 2.88 -5.08 -4.03
CA GLN A 60 2.23 -5.95 -3.05
C GLN A 60 0.71 -5.85 -3.14
N GLU A 61 0.18 -4.64 -3.32
CA GLU A 61 -1.25 -4.39 -3.56
C GLU A 61 -1.48 -3.03 -4.23
N ASP A 62 -2.44 -2.99 -5.16
CA ASP A 62 -2.87 -1.78 -5.85
C ASP A 62 -4.38 -1.79 -6.12
N GLU A 63 -5.17 -1.88 -5.07
CA GLU A 63 -6.63 -1.89 -5.16
C GLU A 63 -7.21 -0.52 -4.80
N SER A 64 -8.25 -0.12 -5.52
CA SER A 64 -9.06 1.03 -5.14
C SER A 64 -10.51 0.81 -5.51
N PHE A 65 -11.41 1.32 -4.67
CA PHE A 65 -12.85 1.30 -4.89
C PHE A 65 -13.41 2.70 -4.64
N ASN A 66 -14.08 3.30 -5.64
CA ASN A 66 -14.65 4.66 -5.56
C ASN A 66 -13.60 5.71 -5.13
N VAL A 67 -12.37 5.64 -5.67
CA VAL A 67 -11.30 6.62 -5.47
C VAL A 67 -10.89 7.19 -6.84
N PRO A 68 -11.10 8.50 -7.12
CA PRO A 68 -11.66 9.53 -6.23
C PRO A 68 -13.14 9.28 -5.89
N ILE A 69 -13.56 9.76 -4.72
CA ILE A 69 -14.93 9.59 -4.22
C ILE A 69 -15.89 10.42 -5.08
N THR A 70 -16.64 9.74 -5.94
CA THR A 70 -17.63 10.37 -6.83
C THR A 70 -19.06 10.05 -6.40
N ILE A 71 -19.25 8.98 -5.61
CA ILE A 71 -20.52 8.59 -5.00
C ILE A 71 -20.37 8.70 -3.48
N PRO A 72 -20.70 9.85 -2.86
CA PRO A 72 -20.50 10.07 -1.41
C PRO A 72 -21.40 9.22 -0.52
N THR A 73 -22.47 8.64 -1.06
CA THR A 73 -23.37 7.74 -0.34
C THR A 73 -22.89 6.28 -0.35
N SER A 74 -21.79 5.98 -1.05
CA SER A 74 -21.20 4.65 -1.14
C SER A 74 -19.87 4.61 -0.40
N TYR A 75 -19.46 3.42 0.04
CA TYR A 75 -18.12 3.19 0.57
C TYR A 75 -17.06 3.57 -0.49
N ALA A 76 -15.85 3.84 -0.02
CA ALA A 76 -14.65 3.90 -0.86
C ALA A 76 -13.50 3.27 -0.09
N ALA A 77 -12.50 2.73 -0.78
CA ALA A 77 -11.35 2.13 -0.13
C ALA A 77 -10.10 2.27 -1.00
N ARG A 78 -8.94 2.28 -0.34
CA ARG A 78 -7.62 2.23 -0.98
C ARG A 78 -6.74 1.24 -0.24
N SER A 79 -6.26 0.25 -0.97
CA SER A 79 -5.21 -0.66 -0.53
C SER A 79 -4.01 -0.48 -1.45
N ARG A 80 -2.95 0.15 -0.94
CA ARG A 80 -1.73 0.40 -1.70
C ARG A 80 -0.55 -0.07 -0.90
N SER A 81 0.25 -0.98 -1.45
CA SER A 81 1.51 -1.37 -0.86
C SER A 81 2.56 -1.62 -1.93
N VAL A 82 3.61 -0.81 -1.91
CA VAL A 82 4.72 -0.91 -2.85
C VAL A 82 6.03 -0.56 -2.15
N GLU A 83 7.07 -1.32 -2.46
CA GLU A 83 8.43 -1.08 -2.01
C GLU A 83 9.37 -1.02 -3.21
N LYS A 84 10.41 -0.19 -3.11
CA LYS A 84 11.43 -0.06 -4.15
C LYS A 84 12.81 -0.23 -3.54
N TYR A 85 13.64 -1.01 -4.21
CA TYR A 85 14.96 -1.39 -3.76
C TYR A 85 15.99 -1.05 -4.82
N SER A 86 16.97 -0.18 -4.52
CA SER A 86 18.09 0.08 -5.43
C SER A 86 19.22 -0.91 -5.18
N LYS A 87 19.81 -1.41 -6.27
CA LYS A 87 20.97 -2.29 -6.21
C LYS A 87 22.12 -1.65 -5.42
N ASN A 88 22.74 -2.42 -4.53
CA ASN A 88 23.80 -2.01 -3.61
C ASN A 88 23.38 -1.03 -2.49
N ILE A 89 22.11 -0.62 -2.41
CA ILE A 89 21.61 0.29 -1.36
C ILE A 89 20.56 -0.43 -0.49
N GLY A 90 19.58 -1.10 -1.09
CA GLY A 90 18.44 -1.70 -0.40
C GLY A 90 17.18 -0.86 -0.53
N LEU A 91 16.31 -0.86 0.49
CA LEU A 91 15.01 -0.17 0.47
C LEU A 91 15.21 1.34 0.37
N ILE A 92 14.74 1.93 -0.73
CA ILE A 92 14.85 3.37 -1.01
C ILE A 92 13.50 4.09 -0.92
N TYR A 93 12.40 3.37 -1.05
CA TYR A 93 11.05 3.92 -1.00
C TYR A 93 10.04 2.86 -0.60
N ARG A 94 9.09 3.24 0.23
CA ARG A 94 7.90 2.45 0.57
C ARG A 94 6.68 3.34 0.60
N GLN A 95 5.62 2.89 -0.02
CA GLN A 95 4.28 3.41 0.20
C GLN A 95 3.42 2.27 0.74
N TYR A 96 2.76 2.53 1.86
CA TYR A 96 1.81 1.60 2.46
C TYR A 96 0.60 2.37 2.98
N GLU A 97 -0.55 2.19 2.34
CA GLU A 97 -1.77 2.93 2.60
C GLU A 97 -2.94 1.96 2.62
N LEU A 98 -3.69 1.99 3.71
CA LEU A 98 -4.93 1.26 3.90
C LEU A 98 -5.93 2.21 4.52
N TRP A 99 -6.98 2.56 3.79
CA TRP A 99 -8.08 3.31 4.37
C TRP A 99 -9.41 3.03 3.68
N GLU A 100 -10.47 3.28 4.43
CA GLU A 100 -11.85 3.25 3.98
C GLU A 100 -12.53 4.60 4.22
N TYR A 101 -13.45 4.90 3.34
CA TYR A 101 -14.45 5.94 3.48
C TYR A 101 -15.77 5.30 3.88
N GLN A 102 -16.32 5.80 4.98
CA GLN A 102 -17.58 5.38 5.56
C GLN A 102 -18.59 6.49 5.26
N PRO A 103 -19.60 6.25 4.39
CA PRO A 103 -20.53 7.30 3.96
C PRO A 103 -21.45 7.78 5.10
N ASN A 104 -21.60 6.96 6.15
CA ASN A 104 -22.34 7.27 7.38
C ASN A 104 -23.75 7.84 7.10
N THR A 105 -24.46 7.26 6.13
CA THR A 105 -25.76 7.77 5.66
C THR A 105 -26.80 7.72 6.79
N GLY A 106 -27.53 8.83 6.96
CA GLY A 106 -28.54 8.95 8.01
C GLY A 106 -28.01 9.30 9.40
N ASN A 107 -26.68 9.39 9.58
CA ASN A 107 -26.08 9.84 10.84
C ASN A 107 -25.67 11.33 10.74
N PRO A 108 -26.10 12.20 11.68
CA PRO A 108 -25.73 13.62 11.69
C PRO A 108 -24.21 13.90 11.76
N ALA A 109 -23.41 12.94 12.23
CA ALA A 109 -21.95 13.07 12.26
C ALA A 109 -21.33 13.17 10.85
N GLY A 110 -22.07 12.77 9.80
CA GLY A 110 -21.61 12.82 8.42
C GLY A 110 -20.54 11.76 8.10
N PRO A 111 -20.12 11.68 6.83
CA PRO A 111 -19.16 10.68 6.40
C PRO A 111 -17.78 10.89 7.04
N TYR A 112 -17.01 9.81 7.16
CA TYR A 112 -15.67 9.85 7.72
C TYR A 112 -14.72 8.89 7.00
N LYS A 113 -13.43 9.01 7.30
CA LYS A 113 -12.41 8.05 6.87
C LYS A 113 -11.78 7.37 8.08
N THR A 114 -11.39 6.13 7.90
CA THR A 114 -10.69 5.30 8.89
C THR A 114 -9.57 4.57 8.17
N GLY A 115 -8.39 4.49 8.77
CA GLY A 115 -7.19 3.98 8.11
C GLY A 115 -5.92 4.76 8.42
N PHE A 116 -4.87 4.42 7.68
CA PHE A 116 -3.58 5.09 7.76
C PHE A 116 -2.86 5.08 6.41
N GLY A 117 -1.85 5.94 6.30
CA GLY A 117 -0.93 5.99 5.18
C GLY A 117 0.47 6.27 5.67
N ILE A 118 1.44 5.52 5.13
CA ILE A 118 2.86 5.66 5.42
C ILE A 118 3.58 5.79 4.08
N THR A 119 4.34 6.87 3.93
CA THR A 119 5.32 7.02 2.86
C THR A 119 6.68 7.22 3.49
N MET A 120 7.60 6.32 3.18
CA MET A 120 8.99 6.39 3.62
C MET A 120 9.87 6.45 2.39
N TRP A 121 10.95 7.22 2.49
CA TRP A 121 12.00 7.24 1.49
C TRP A 121 13.35 7.37 2.17
N MET A 122 14.38 6.87 1.51
CA MET A 122 15.75 7.02 1.97
C MET A 122 16.17 8.50 1.92
N ILE A 123 16.75 8.97 3.01
CA ILE A 123 17.32 10.33 3.11
C ILE A 123 18.81 10.28 2.73
N ASP A 124 19.53 9.24 3.16
CA ASP A 124 20.97 9.09 2.95
C ASP A 124 21.41 7.61 3.05
N HIS A 125 22.59 7.28 2.52
CA HIS A 125 23.26 5.97 2.66
C HIS A 125 24.79 6.08 2.64
N ASN A 126 25.46 5.05 3.16
CA ASN A 126 26.93 4.98 3.25
C ASN A 126 27.62 4.75 1.89
#